data_AF-A0A2T4UMX4-F1
#
_entry.id   AF-A0A2T4UMX4-F1
#
_cell.length_a   1.000
_cell.length_b   1.000
_cell.length_c   1.000
_cell.angle_alpha   90.00
_cell.angle_beta   90.00
_cell.angle_gamma   90.00
#
_symmetry.space_group_name_H-M   'P 1'
#
loop_
_entity.id
_entity.type
_entity.pdbx_description
1 polymer ?
#
loop_
_entity_poly.entity_id
_entity_poly.type
_entity_poly.pdbx_seq_one_letter_code
_entity_poly.pdbx_strand_id
1 'polypeptide(L)'
;MSDTSGTRVDLTAPLPGGDASAVLRWRVARGGLRGDGDADRLSATHATLETVDLDGRRRERRLDLSEADAYLAEARAIHERARTISAGAAQRKDEHRAAREQLAATLDVTCARCAQPREYRGRRHLMAVQRPEQFGRLEDLGLARPGLVVHHEYACPRCGSIELFADGFVDHPVASAAPVS
;
A
#
# COMPACT_ATOMS: atom_id res chain seq x y z
N MET A 1 13.37 -4.71 -5.81
CA MET A 1 14.73 -4.41 -6.31
C MET A 1 15.15 -5.62 -7.08
N SER A 2 15.29 -5.47 -8.38
CA SER A 2 15.37 -6.57 -9.33
C SER A 2 16.76 -7.17 -9.41
N ASP A 3 16.78 -8.46 -9.75
CA ASP A 3 17.97 -9.25 -10.00
C ASP A 3 18.80 -8.61 -11.12
N THR A 4 19.98 -8.10 -10.75
CA THR A 4 20.85 -7.36 -11.67
C THR A 4 21.83 -8.35 -12.30
N SER A 5 21.31 -9.27 -13.11
CA SER A 5 22.20 -9.96 -14.04
C SER A 5 22.82 -8.88 -14.94
N GLY A 6 24.15 -8.82 -15.09
CA GLY A 6 24.84 -7.67 -15.73
C GLY A 6 24.37 -7.32 -17.16
N THR A 7 23.54 -8.18 -17.76
CA THR A 7 22.96 -8.07 -19.11
C THR A 7 21.48 -7.64 -19.12
N ARG A 8 20.75 -7.70 -18.00
CA ARG A 8 19.32 -7.41 -17.90
C ARG A 8 18.96 -6.71 -16.60
N VAL A 9 18.12 -5.68 -16.69
CA VAL A 9 17.56 -4.96 -15.54
C VAL A 9 16.04 -5.01 -15.65
N ASP A 10 15.39 -5.72 -14.73
CA ASP A 10 13.94 -5.65 -14.58
C ASP A 10 13.55 -4.46 -13.71
N LEU A 11 12.45 -3.81 -14.02
CA LEU A 11 11.94 -2.65 -13.31
C LEU A 11 10.44 -2.81 -13.12
N THR A 12 9.97 -2.42 -11.95
CA THR A 12 8.56 -2.48 -11.56
C THR A 12 8.03 -1.08 -11.31
N ALA A 13 6.73 -0.85 -11.52
CA ALA A 13 6.10 0.42 -11.17
C ALA A 13 6.49 0.95 -9.77
N PRO A 14 6.59 2.27 -9.59
CA PRO A 14 6.34 3.34 -10.58
C PRO A 14 7.50 3.56 -11.58
N LEU A 15 7.19 3.74 -12.87
CA LEU A 15 8.14 3.89 -13.98
C LEU A 15 7.87 5.13 -14.84
N PRO A 16 8.86 5.62 -15.62
CA PRO A 16 8.66 6.67 -16.61
C PRO A 16 7.56 6.27 -17.61
N GLY A 17 6.71 7.23 -18.00
CA GLY A 17 5.60 6.95 -18.92
C GLY A 17 4.41 6.20 -18.31
N GLY A 18 4.43 5.89 -17.01
CA GLY A 18 3.32 5.23 -16.32
C GLY A 18 3.21 3.73 -16.58
N ASP A 19 4.27 3.11 -17.11
CA ASP A 19 4.30 1.67 -17.39
C ASP A 19 4.27 0.83 -16.09
N ALA A 20 3.61 -0.33 -16.14
CA ALA A 20 3.49 -1.28 -15.03
C ALA A 20 4.79 -2.04 -14.77
N SER A 21 5.50 -2.40 -15.84
CA SER A 21 6.81 -3.02 -15.78
C SER A 21 7.67 -2.62 -16.97
N ALA A 22 8.98 -2.71 -16.79
CA ALA A 22 9.94 -2.54 -17.86
C ALA A 22 11.11 -3.51 -17.71
N VAL A 23 11.64 -3.96 -18.83
CA VAL A 23 12.83 -4.80 -18.91
C VAL A 23 13.81 -4.12 -19.84
N LEU A 24 14.97 -3.77 -19.32
CA LEU A 24 16.08 -3.23 -20.09
C LEU A 24 17.12 -4.33 -20.33
N ARG A 25 17.50 -4.54 -21.58
CA ARG A 25 18.52 -5.53 -21.98
C ARG A 25 19.66 -4.84 -22.69
N TRP A 26 20.89 -5.16 -22.30
CA TRP A 26 22.10 -4.61 -22.90
C TRP A 26 22.52 -5.46 -24.10
N ARG A 27 22.78 -4.81 -25.25
CA ARG A 27 22.97 -5.51 -26.53
C ARG A 27 24.21 -5.02 -27.27
N VAL A 28 24.92 -5.95 -27.91
CA VAL A 28 26.07 -5.67 -28.79
C VAL A 28 25.69 -5.99 -30.23
N ALA A 29 25.90 -5.01 -31.13
CA ALA A 29 25.74 -5.21 -32.56
C ALA A 29 26.89 -6.08 -33.08
N ARG A 30 26.58 -7.34 -33.43
CA ARG A 30 27.53 -8.26 -34.07
C ARG A 30 27.23 -8.25 -35.56
N GLY A 31 27.83 -7.32 -36.31
CA GLY A 31 27.52 -7.11 -37.73
C GLY A 31 27.40 -8.41 -38.56
N GLY A 32 26.52 -8.42 -39.55
CA GLY A 32 26.24 -9.57 -40.44
C GLY A 32 24.95 -10.34 -40.10
N LEU A 33 24.80 -11.57 -40.64
CA LEU A 33 23.62 -12.44 -40.52
C LEU A 33 23.31 -12.95 -39.09
N ARG A 34 24.16 -12.64 -38.09
CA ARG A 34 24.07 -13.20 -36.74
C ARG A 34 23.19 -12.40 -35.76
N GLY A 35 22.72 -11.21 -36.16
CA GLY A 35 21.84 -10.37 -35.34
C GLY A 35 22.52 -9.80 -34.08
N ASP A 36 21.73 -9.10 -33.27
CA ASP A 36 22.20 -8.52 -32.01
C ASP A 36 22.40 -9.61 -30.94
N GLY A 37 23.46 -9.50 -30.14
CA GLY A 37 23.73 -10.41 -29.01
C GLY A 37 23.54 -9.71 -27.67
N ASP A 38 23.24 -10.48 -26.61
CA ASP A 38 23.29 -9.97 -25.24
C ASP A 38 24.74 -9.67 -24.83
N ALA A 39 24.92 -8.58 -24.11
CA ALA A 39 26.19 -8.11 -23.58
C ALA A 39 25.99 -7.54 -22.17
N ASP A 40 27.07 -7.34 -21.42
CA ASP A 40 27.02 -6.52 -20.22
C ASP A 40 26.90 -5.03 -20.58
N ARG A 41 26.58 -4.19 -19.59
CA ARG A 41 26.49 -2.73 -19.80
C ARG A 41 27.76 -2.14 -20.42
N LEU A 42 28.95 -2.64 -20.06
CA LEU A 42 30.24 -2.07 -20.46
C LEU A 42 30.62 -2.40 -21.90
N SER A 43 30.18 -3.56 -22.40
CA SER A 43 30.47 -4.05 -23.76
C SER A 43 29.31 -3.84 -24.72
N ALA A 44 28.15 -3.37 -24.23
CA ALA A 44 26.99 -3.09 -25.05
C ALA A 44 27.20 -1.87 -25.95
N THR A 45 26.57 -1.93 -27.11
CA THR A 45 26.50 -0.81 -28.09
C THR A 45 25.18 -0.06 -28.02
N HIS A 46 24.13 -0.72 -27.53
CA HIS A 46 22.79 -0.17 -27.37
C HIS A 46 22.03 -0.97 -26.30
N ALA A 47 20.83 -0.53 -25.98
CA ALA A 47 19.91 -1.28 -25.12
C ALA A 47 18.58 -1.51 -25.84
N THR A 48 17.86 -2.54 -25.41
CA THR A 48 16.46 -2.76 -25.78
C THR A 48 15.62 -2.57 -24.52
N LEU A 49 14.63 -1.68 -24.60
CA LEU A 49 13.66 -1.44 -23.56
C LEU A 49 12.32 -2.06 -23.98
N GLU A 50 11.89 -3.07 -23.24
CA GLU A 50 10.54 -3.62 -23.30
C GLU A 50 9.73 -3.01 -22.15
N THR A 51 8.60 -2.37 -22.42
CA THR A 51 7.68 -1.90 -21.38
C THR A 51 6.30 -2.52 -21.53
N VAL A 52 5.59 -2.65 -20.41
CA VAL A 52 4.22 -3.13 -20.34
C VAL A 52 3.39 -2.06 -19.64
N ASP A 53 2.38 -1.52 -20.32
CA ASP A 53 1.47 -0.54 -19.71
C ASP A 53 0.47 -1.19 -18.75
N LEU A 54 -0.38 -0.38 -18.11
CA LEU A 54 -1.42 -0.87 -17.18
C LEU A 54 -2.49 -1.73 -17.88
N ASP A 55 -2.66 -1.58 -19.19
CA ASP A 55 -3.58 -2.39 -20.00
C ASP A 55 -2.94 -3.70 -20.49
N GLY A 56 -1.68 -3.95 -20.11
CA GLY A 56 -0.92 -5.13 -20.50
C GLY A 56 -0.32 -5.08 -21.91
N ARG A 57 -0.38 -3.93 -22.59
CA ARG A 57 0.19 -3.78 -23.93
C ARG A 57 1.70 -3.66 -23.85
N ARG A 58 2.37 -4.45 -24.67
CA ARG A 58 3.83 -4.49 -24.73
C ARG A 58 4.36 -3.57 -25.80
N ARG A 59 5.39 -2.79 -25.47
CA ARG A 59 6.12 -1.93 -26.39
C ARG A 59 7.59 -2.21 -26.26
N GLU A 60 8.25 -2.44 -27.38
CA GLU A 60 9.69 -2.63 -27.44
C GLU A 60 10.31 -1.49 -28.23
N ARG A 61 11.41 -0.92 -27.72
CA ARG A 61 12.22 0.03 -28.48
C ARG A 61 13.70 -0.17 -28.24
N ARG A 62 14.48 0.14 -29.26
CA ARG A 62 15.92 0.28 -29.17
C ARG A 62 16.26 1.66 -28.61
N LEU A 63 17.20 1.69 -27.67
CA LEU A 63 17.72 2.89 -27.04
C LEU A 63 19.23 2.94 -27.23
N ASP A 64 19.75 4.14 -27.42
CA ASP A 64 21.18 4.37 -27.26
C ASP A 64 21.56 4.26 -25.77
N LEU A 65 22.85 4.02 -25.49
CA LEU A 65 23.31 3.79 -24.12
C LEU A 65 23.03 4.99 -23.20
N SER A 66 23.12 6.22 -23.72
CA SER A 66 22.79 7.44 -22.98
C SER A 66 21.30 7.53 -22.64
N GLU A 67 20.42 7.15 -23.56
CA GLU A 67 18.98 7.12 -23.34
C GLU A 67 18.60 6.04 -22.31
N ALA A 68 19.25 4.88 -22.39
CA ALA A 68 19.07 3.80 -21.43
C ALA A 68 19.50 4.20 -20.01
N ASP A 69 20.64 4.88 -19.88
CA ASP A 69 21.11 5.41 -18.59
C ASP A 69 20.17 6.51 -18.06
N ALA A 70 19.71 7.41 -18.93
CA ALA A 70 18.75 8.45 -18.57
C ALA A 70 17.43 7.85 -18.07
N TYR A 71 16.92 6.82 -18.75
CA TYR A 71 15.72 6.09 -18.33
C TYR A 71 15.90 5.44 -16.96
N LEU A 72 17.05 4.81 -16.70
CA LEU A 72 17.35 4.22 -15.39
C LEU A 72 17.48 5.27 -14.28
N ALA A 73 18.10 6.42 -14.57
CA ALA A 73 18.22 7.52 -13.64
C ALA A 73 16.84 8.10 -13.29
N GLU A 74 15.98 8.30 -14.30
CA GLU A 74 14.62 8.77 -14.11
C GLU A 74 13.78 7.77 -13.30
N ALA A 75 13.82 6.48 -13.63
CA ALA A 75 13.13 5.43 -12.89
C ALA A 75 13.57 5.41 -11.41
N ARG A 76 14.87 5.53 -11.12
CA ARG A 76 15.39 5.64 -9.75
C ARG A 76 14.85 6.88 -9.03
N ALA A 77 14.84 8.04 -9.69
CA ALA A 77 14.31 9.27 -9.12
C ALA A 77 12.79 9.19 -8.84
N ILE A 78 12.02 8.53 -9.71
CA ILE A 78 10.60 8.26 -9.49
C ILE A 78 10.40 7.35 -8.28
N HIS A 79 11.15 6.24 -8.20
CA HIS A 79 11.08 5.33 -7.05
C HIS A 79 11.41 6.03 -5.74
N GLU A 80 12.45 6.86 -5.72
CA GLU A 80 12.83 7.57 -4.51
C GLU A 80 11.74 8.55 -4.06
N ARG A 81 11.20 9.35 -4.99
CA ARG A 81 10.05 10.22 -4.68
C ARG A 81 8.85 9.45 -4.16
N ALA A 82 8.52 8.31 -4.78
CA ALA A 82 7.40 7.47 -4.36
C ALA A 82 7.61 6.90 -2.95
N ARG A 83 8.85 6.51 -2.59
CA ARG A 83 9.19 6.08 -1.23
C ARG A 83 9.01 7.21 -0.23
N THR A 84 9.50 8.42 -0.52
CA THR A 84 9.34 9.57 0.37
C THR A 84 7.87 9.89 0.60
N ILE A 85 7.05 9.91 -0.45
CA ILE A 85 5.60 10.15 -0.35
C ILE A 85 4.93 9.05 0.48
N SER A 86 5.26 7.78 0.21
CA SER A 86 4.68 6.64 0.92
C SER A 86 5.07 6.63 2.40
N ALA A 87 6.33 6.93 2.71
CA ALA A 87 6.81 7.06 4.09
C ALA A 87 6.10 8.20 4.83
N GLY A 88 5.98 9.38 4.21
CA GLY A 88 5.23 10.49 4.80
C GLY A 88 3.75 10.18 4.98
N ALA A 89 3.13 9.45 4.06
CA ALA A 89 1.74 9.00 4.20
C ALA A 89 1.56 7.97 5.33
N ALA A 90 2.52 7.04 5.50
CA ALA A 90 2.54 6.09 6.60
C ALA A 90 2.69 6.81 7.94
N GLN A 91 3.63 7.75 8.05
CA GLN A 91 3.84 8.56 9.24
C GLN A 91 2.57 9.33 9.64
N ARG A 92 1.92 10.04 8.70
CA ARG A 92 0.66 10.76 8.98
C ARG A 92 -0.45 9.82 9.47
N LYS A 93 -0.55 8.61 8.90
CA LYS A 93 -1.52 7.61 9.35
C LYS A 93 -1.23 7.16 10.78
N ASP A 94 0.04 6.97 11.14
CA ASP A 94 0.44 6.54 12.47
C ASP A 94 0.27 7.66 13.51
N GLU A 95 0.59 8.90 13.17
CA GLU A 95 0.31 10.08 14.00
C GLU A 95 -1.19 10.24 14.26
N HIS A 96 -2.02 10.16 13.22
CA HIS A 96 -3.47 10.24 13.36
C HIS A 96 -4.03 9.09 14.20
N ARG A 97 -3.50 7.87 14.03
CA ARG A 97 -3.86 6.70 14.85
C ARG A 97 -3.51 6.92 16.32
N ALA A 98 -2.30 7.40 16.60
CA ALA A 98 -1.83 7.69 17.96
C ALA A 98 -2.66 8.80 18.62
N ALA A 99 -2.99 9.87 17.89
CA ALA A 99 -3.83 10.96 18.37
C ALA A 99 -5.24 10.46 18.74
N ARG A 100 -5.84 9.61 17.90
CA ARG A 100 -7.15 8.98 18.21
C ARG A 100 -7.08 8.10 19.45
N GLU A 101 -6.01 7.32 19.60
CA GLU A 101 -5.81 6.45 20.77
C GLU A 101 -5.62 7.26 22.05
N GLN A 102 -4.88 8.36 22.01
CA GLN A 102 -4.76 9.29 23.14
C GLN A 102 -6.10 9.92 23.51
N LEU A 103 -6.86 10.42 22.52
CA LEU A 103 -8.17 10.99 22.76
C LEU A 103 -9.13 9.95 23.35
N ALA A 104 -9.15 8.72 22.81
CA ALA A 104 -9.94 7.62 23.36
C ALA A 104 -9.60 7.32 24.82
N ALA A 105 -8.31 7.35 25.20
CA ALA A 105 -7.86 7.12 26.56
C ALA A 105 -8.32 8.21 27.55
N THR A 106 -8.65 9.42 27.08
CA THR A 106 -9.12 10.53 27.91
C THR A 106 -10.63 10.56 28.14
N LEU A 107 -11.39 9.67 27.49
CA LEU A 107 -12.84 9.67 27.60
C LEU A 107 -13.30 9.14 28.95
N ASP A 108 -14.18 9.90 29.58
CA ASP A 108 -14.89 9.46 30.77
C ASP A 108 -16.10 8.59 30.38
N VAL A 109 -15.89 7.27 30.44
CA VAL A 109 -16.95 6.31 30.20
C VAL A 109 -17.34 5.70 31.54
N THR A 110 -18.55 6.02 32.01
CA THR A 110 -19.09 5.46 33.25
C THR A 110 -19.79 4.14 33.00
N CYS A 111 -19.54 3.14 33.85
CA CYS A 111 -20.23 1.86 33.74
C CYS A 111 -21.68 1.94 34.22
N ALA A 112 -22.61 1.54 33.34
CA ALA A 112 -24.05 1.53 33.64
C ALA A 112 -24.49 0.60 34.79
N ARG A 113 -23.64 -0.35 35.22
CA ARG A 113 -23.93 -1.26 36.34
C ARG A 113 -23.37 -0.77 37.67
N CYS A 114 -22.10 -0.37 37.65
CA CYS A 114 -21.29 -0.12 38.85
C CYS A 114 -21.16 1.39 39.16
N ALA A 115 -21.56 2.26 38.22
CA ALA A 115 -21.35 3.72 38.23
C ALA A 115 -19.88 4.14 38.48
N GLN A 116 -18.93 3.23 38.25
CA GLN A 116 -17.49 3.52 38.32
C GLN A 116 -16.98 3.95 36.94
N PRO A 117 -15.95 4.81 36.89
CA PRO A 117 -15.25 5.09 35.65
C PRO A 117 -14.63 3.82 35.08
N ARG A 118 -14.73 3.63 33.77
CA ARG A 118 -14.10 2.52 33.05
C ARG A 118 -12.66 2.86 32.70
N GLU A 119 -11.81 1.84 32.69
CA GLU A 119 -10.43 1.94 32.22
C GLU A 119 -10.36 1.64 30.73
N TYR A 120 -9.71 2.52 29.96
CA TYR A 120 -9.38 2.24 28.56
C TYR A 120 -8.36 1.11 28.48
N ARG A 121 -8.64 0.10 27.65
CA ARG A 121 -7.84 -1.13 27.48
C ARG A 121 -7.14 -1.22 26.12
N GLY A 122 -7.25 -0.19 25.29
CA GLY A 122 -6.65 -0.16 23.96
C GLY A 122 -7.63 -0.52 22.84
N ARG A 123 -7.06 -0.79 21.66
CA ARG A 123 -7.81 -1.16 20.45
C ARG A 123 -7.95 -2.68 20.33
N ARG A 124 -9.11 -3.12 19.85
CA ARG A 124 -9.41 -4.50 19.46
C ARG A 124 -9.81 -4.57 18.00
N HIS A 125 -9.20 -5.50 17.29
CA HIS A 125 -9.58 -5.82 15.94
C HIS A 125 -10.57 -6.98 16.01
N LEU A 126 -11.86 -6.66 15.87
CA LEU A 126 -12.89 -7.67 15.86
C LEU A 126 -13.29 -7.95 14.42
N MET A 127 -13.33 -9.22 14.05
CA MET A 127 -13.98 -9.60 12.81
C MET A 127 -15.47 -9.38 12.98
N ALA A 128 -15.99 -8.33 12.35
CA ALA A 128 -17.41 -8.25 12.12
C ALA A 128 -17.69 -9.18 10.94
N VAL A 129 -18.33 -10.31 11.23
CA VAL A 129 -19.18 -10.91 10.21
C VAL A 129 -20.30 -9.89 10.06
N GLN A 130 -20.18 -8.99 9.07
CA GLN A 130 -21.33 -8.18 8.67
C GLN A 130 -22.51 -9.13 8.54
N ARG A 131 -23.70 -8.70 9.00
CA ARG A 131 -24.93 -9.52 9.13
C ARG A 131 -24.83 -10.72 8.20
N PRO A 132 -24.74 -11.97 8.69
CA PRO A 132 -25.16 -13.05 7.83
C PRO A 132 -26.59 -12.65 7.46
N GLU A 133 -26.80 -12.17 6.25
CA GLU A 133 -28.13 -12.14 5.70
C GLU A 133 -28.55 -13.60 5.83
N GLN A 134 -29.42 -13.89 6.79
CA GLN A 134 -29.85 -15.27 7.06
C GLN A 134 -30.44 -15.91 5.78
N PHE A 135 -30.72 -15.06 4.79
CA PHE A 135 -31.01 -15.36 3.40
C PHE A 135 -30.22 -14.41 2.50
N GLY A 136 -29.20 -14.91 1.82
CA GLY A 136 -28.53 -14.25 0.69
C GLY A 136 -28.53 -15.20 -0.50
N ARG A 137 -28.50 -14.68 -1.74
CA ARG A 137 -28.41 -15.54 -2.92
C ARG A 137 -26.98 -16.09 -3.03
N LEU A 138 -26.79 -17.21 -3.71
CA LEU A 138 -25.46 -17.82 -3.89
C LEU A 138 -24.45 -16.85 -4.53
N GLU A 139 -24.94 -15.91 -5.33
CA GLU A 139 -24.22 -14.81 -5.97
C GLU A 139 -23.73 -13.72 -4.99
N ASP A 140 -24.37 -13.58 -3.81
CA ASP A 140 -24.01 -12.60 -2.77
C ASP A 140 -22.94 -13.12 -1.81
N LEU A 141 -22.76 -14.44 -1.73
CA LEU A 141 -21.72 -15.08 -0.90
C LEU A 141 -20.29 -14.67 -1.30
N GLY A 142 -20.07 -14.30 -2.56
CA GLY A 142 -18.78 -13.75 -3.03
C GLY A 142 -18.54 -12.28 -2.65
N LEU A 143 -19.59 -11.57 -2.20
CA LEU A 143 -19.56 -10.16 -1.82
C LEU A 143 -19.50 -9.95 -0.31
N ALA A 144 -19.96 -10.94 0.48
CA ALA A 144 -19.85 -10.96 1.93
C ALA A 144 -18.38 -11.07 2.38
N ARG A 145 -17.66 -9.95 2.39
CA ARG A 145 -16.30 -9.88 2.90
C ARG A 145 -16.32 -9.70 4.41
N PRO A 146 -15.70 -10.60 5.19
CA PRO A 146 -15.50 -10.36 6.61
C PRO A 146 -14.81 -9.00 6.77
N GLY A 147 -15.46 -8.08 7.48
CA GLY A 147 -14.94 -6.76 7.73
C GLY A 147 -14.17 -6.77 9.04
N LEU A 148 -12.90 -6.39 9.02
CA LEU A 148 -12.19 -6.11 10.26
C LEU A 148 -12.63 -4.74 10.78
N VAL A 149 -13.39 -4.72 11.88
CA VAL A 149 -13.83 -3.48 12.52
C VAL A 149 -13.00 -3.26 13.77
N VAL A 150 -12.37 -2.10 13.84
CA VAL A 150 -11.60 -1.70 15.02
C VAL A 150 -12.57 -1.16 16.06
N HIS A 151 -12.38 -1.58 17.31
CA HIS A 151 -13.09 -1.07 18.47
C HIS A 151 -12.12 -0.55 19.54
N HIS A 152 -12.49 0.51 20.25
CA HIS A 152 -11.86 0.94 21.48
C HIS A 152 -12.52 0.23 22.66
N GLU A 153 -11.74 -0.42 23.52
CA GLU A 153 -12.22 -1.23 24.64
C GLU A 153 -12.13 -0.47 25.97
N TYR A 154 -13.22 -0.51 26.75
CA TYR A 154 -13.31 0.09 28.08
C TYR A 154 -13.88 -0.91 29.10
N ALA A 155 -13.17 -1.16 30.20
CA ALA A 155 -13.54 -2.16 31.21
C ALA A 155 -13.87 -1.52 32.57
N CYS A 156 -14.98 -1.91 33.24
CA CYS A 156 -15.24 -1.51 34.64
C CYS A 156 -14.28 -2.32 35.55
N PRO A 157 -13.40 -1.68 36.34
CA PRO A 157 -12.47 -2.39 37.23
C PRO A 157 -13.19 -3.14 38.36
N ARG A 158 -14.42 -2.76 38.69
CA ARG A 158 -15.21 -3.36 39.78
C ARG A 158 -15.99 -4.61 39.37
N CYS A 159 -16.70 -4.59 38.24
CA CYS A 159 -17.58 -5.68 37.82
C CYS A 159 -17.15 -6.42 36.55
N GLY A 160 -16.07 -5.97 35.91
CA GLY A 160 -15.51 -6.61 34.71
C GLY A 160 -16.33 -6.43 33.43
N SER A 161 -17.44 -5.68 33.46
CA SER A 161 -18.20 -5.41 32.22
C SER A 161 -17.32 -4.65 31.22
N ILE A 162 -17.44 -4.99 29.94
CA ILE A 162 -16.71 -4.34 28.84
C ILE A 162 -17.70 -3.52 28.01
N GLU A 163 -17.22 -2.41 27.46
CA GLU A 163 -17.92 -1.59 26.47
C GLU A 163 -16.99 -1.33 25.31
N LEU A 164 -17.51 -1.48 24.10
CA LEU A 164 -16.76 -1.41 22.85
C LEU A 164 -17.34 -0.30 22.00
N PHE A 165 -16.48 0.62 21.56
CA PHE A 165 -16.88 1.69 20.65
C PHE A 165 -16.18 1.49 19.31
N ALA A 166 -16.95 1.41 18.22
CA ALA A 166 -16.41 1.26 16.89
C ALA A 166 -15.59 2.51 16.49
N ASP A 167 -14.42 2.29 15.91
CA ASP A 167 -13.53 3.34 15.43
C ASP A 167 -14.17 4.01 14.20
N GLY A 168 -14.74 5.21 14.38
CA GLY A 168 -15.19 6.09 13.28
C GLY A 168 -16.56 5.82 12.63
N PHE A 169 -17.43 4.96 13.19
CA PHE A 169 -18.73 4.60 12.57
C PHE A 169 -19.98 5.14 13.29
N VAL A 170 -19.81 5.62 14.52
CA VAL A 170 -20.83 6.30 15.33
C VAL A 170 -20.14 7.51 15.96
N ASP A 171 -20.88 8.54 16.38
CA ASP A 171 -20.41 9.60 17.27
C ASP A 171 -19.87 8.97 18.57
N HIS A 172 -18.66 8.46 18.48
CA HIS A 172 -17.78 8.29 19.60
C HIS A 172 -17.58 9.71 20.14
N PRO A 173 -17.55 9.93 21.47
CA PRO A 173 -17.13 11.24 21.98
C PRO A 173 -15.70 11.64 21.53
N VAL A 174 -14.95 10.71 20.90
CA VAL A 174 -13.87 11.04 19.96
C VAL A 174 -14.50 11.42 18.62
N ALA A 175 -14.94 12.68 18.47
CA ALA A 175 -15.59 13.16 17.26
C ALA A 175 -14.83 12.72 15.99
N SER A 176 -15.54 12.14 15.03
CA SER A 176 -15.01 11.89 13.69
C SER A 176 -14.58 13.22 13.10
N ALA A 177 -13.27 13.49 13.06
CA ALA A 177 -12.73 14.70 12.48
C ALA A 177 -13.32 14.91 11.07
N ALA A 178 -14.11 15.97 10.92
CA ALA A 178 -14.73 16.35 9.66
C ALA A 178 -13.66 16.59 8.58
N PRO A 179 -13.97 16.35 7.29
CA PRO A 179 -13.05 16.70 6.21
C PRO A 179 -12.83 18.20 6.19
N VAL A 180 -11.57 18.61 6.32
CA VAL A 180 -11.14 20.00 6.12
C VAL A 180 -11.46 20.37 4.67
N SER A 181 -12.32 21.37 4.50
CA SER A 181 -12.67 21.98 3.21
C SER A 181 -11.56 22.89 2.70
#